data_AF-K9E8R5-F1
#
_entry.id   AF-K9E8R5-F1
#
_cell.length_a   1.000
_cell.length_b   1.000
_cell.length_c   1.000
_cell.angle_alpha   90.00
_cell.angle_beta   90.00
_cell.angle_gamma   90.00
#
_symmetry.space_group_name_H-M   'P 1'
#
loop_
_entity.id
_entity.type
_entity.pdbx_description
1 polymer ?
#
loop_
_entity_poly.entity_id
_entity_poly.type
_entity_poly.pdbx_seq_one_letter_code
_entity_poly.pdbx_strand_id
1 'polypeptide(L)'
;MENIQGTRSSRQSAGAIEIAPEVLEVISHIAANEVEGVFALKGNFSADVKRLFGQSYYKNGVALTHDQDGISLDIYCNLTYGVNVPKVALEIQKRVKDQVYQMADINLAEVNVHVVSIVTENQIKKSKAGALKDD
;
A
#
# COMPACT_ATOMS: atom_id res chain seq x y z
N MET A 1 36.78 29.05 -45.57
CA MET A 1 37.37 29.59 -44.32
C MET A 1 36.19 29.97 -43.43
N GLU A 2 36.12 29.36 -42.24
CA GLU A 2 35.43 29.72 -40.98
C GLU A 2 34.06 30.48 -41.01
N ASN A 3 33.07 30.21 -40.15
CA ASN A 3 33.08 29.51 -38.87
C ASN A 3 31.68 29.04 -38.41
N ILE A 4 31.73 28.11 -37.46
CA ILE A 4 30.68 27.38 -36.75
C ILE A 4 30.17 28.18 -35.54
N GLN A 5 28.86 28.16 -35.23
CA GLN A 5 28.23 28.05 -33.89
C GLN A 5 26.83 28.68 -33.90
N GLY A 6 25.79 28.12 -33.27
CA GLY A 6 25.74 26.95 -32.40
C GLY A 6 24.28 26.61 -32.10
N THR A 7 23.98 25.33 -32.11
CA THR A 7 22.75 24.74 -31.59
C THR A 7 22.66 25.00 -30.09
N ARG A 8 21.86 25.99 -29.66
CA ARG A 8 21.44 26.07 -28.25
C ARG A 8 20.32 25.05 -28.02
N SER A 9 20.72 23.80 -27.78
CA SER A 9 19.87 22.82 -27.13
C SER A 9 19.67 23.30 -25.69
N SER A 10 18.54 23.92 -25.40
CA SER A 10 18.08 24.12 -24.02
C SER A 10 17.73 22.73 -23.46
N ARG A 11 18.73 22.04 -22.89
CA ARG A 11 18.49 20.93 -21.98
C ARG A 11 17.74 21.52 -20.78
N GLN A 12 16.42 21.46 -20.84
CA GLN A 12 15.60 21.49 -19.64
C GLN A 12 16.08 20.32 -18.80
N SER A 13 16.81 20.62 -17.73
CA SER A 13 17.07 19.63 -16.67
C SER A 13 15.69 19.30 -16.11
N ALA A 14 15.10 18.19 -16.55
CA ALA A 14 13.92 17.64 -15.91
C ALA A 14 14.29 17.46 -14.43
N GLY A 15 13.58 18.14 -13.54
CA GLY A 15 13.73 17.89 -12.10
C GLY A 15 13.43 16.42 -11.83
N ALA A 16 14.26 15.76 -11.04
CA ALA A 16 13.95 14.41 -10.58
C ALA A 16 12.71 14.47 -9.69
N ILE A 17 11.66 13.75 -10.05
CA ILE A 17 10.48 13.57 -9.21
C ILE A 17 10.81 12.42 -8.26
N GLU A 18 11.00 12.73 -6.98
CA GLU A 18 11.20 11.73 -5.94
C GLU A 18 9.86 11.43 -5.26
N ILE A 19 9.53 10.14 -5.15
CA ILE A 19 8.33 9.67 -4.47
C ILE A 19 8.73 9.12 -3.11
N ALA A 20 8.22 9.71 -2.04
CA ALA A 20 8.46 9.22 -0.70
C ALA A 20 7.84 7.82 -0.51
N PRO A 21 8.50 6.88 0.19
CA PRO A 21 7.97 5.53 0.43
C PRO A 21 6.56 5.52 1.04
N GLU A 22 6.26 6.49 1.91
CA GLU A 22 4.93 6.64 2.54
C GLU A 22 3.80 6.83 1.52
N VAL A 23 4.09 7.39 0.34
CA VAL A 23 3.09 7.56 -0.73
C VAL A 23 2.69 6.21 -1.33
N LEU A 24 3.65 5.29 -1.48
CA LEU A 24 3.38 3.94 -1.98
C LEU A 24 2.50 3.15 -1.00
N GLU A 25 2.73 3.30 0.30
CA GLU A 25 1.88 2.71 1.34
C GLU A 25 0.43 3.23 1.23
N VAL A 26 0.24 4.54 1.02
CA VAL A 26 -1.08 5.15 0.88
C VAL A 26 -1.80 4.67 -0.38
N ILE A 27 -1.14 4.69 -1.54
CA ILE A 27 -1.73 4.20 -2.80
C ILE A 27 -2.16 2.73 -2.64
N SER A 28 -1.28 1.91 -2.09
CA SER A 28 -1.53 0.48 -1.90
C SER A 28 -2.65 0.23 -0.90
N HIS A 29 -2.72 1.01 0.17
CA HIS A 29 -3.81 0.94 1.13
C HIS A 29 -5.16 1.28 0.49
N ILE A 30 -5.24 2.37 -0.27
CA ILE A 30 -6.47 2.77 -0.95
C ILE A 30 -6.88 1.68 -1.94
N ALA A 31 -5.96 1.28 -2.82
CA ALA A 31 -6.19 0.27 -3.84
C ALA A 31 -6.66 -1.07 -3.26
N ALA A 32 -6.05 -1.53 -2.16
CA ALA A 32 -6.44 -2.78 -1.52
C ALA A 32 -7.82 -2.70 -0.83
N ASN A 33 -8.18 -1.57 -0.22
CA ASN A 33 -9.51 -1.41 0.41
C ASN A 33 -10.65 -1.30 -0.61
N GLU A 34 -10.38 -0.89 -1.85
CA GLU A 34 -11.38 -0.84 -2.91
C GLU A 34 -11.77 -2.22 -3.45
N VAL A 35 -11.00 -3.26 -3.12
CA VAL A 35 -11.31 -4.62 -3.57
C VAL A 35 -12.51 -5.17 -2.80
N GLU A 36 -13.53 -5.61 -3.55
CA GLU A 36 -14.73 -6.22 -2.97
C GLU A 36 -14.36 -7.46 -2.12
N GLY A 37 -14.89 -7.50 -0.90
CA GLY A 37 -14.61 -8.56 0.05
C GLY A 37 -13.49 -8.25 1.04
N VAL A 38 -12.74 -7.17 0.85
CA VAL A 38 -11.88 -6.60 1.89
C VAL A 38 -12.75 -5.85 2.90
N PHE A 39 -12.67 -6.25 4.17
CA PHE A 39 -13.38 -5.57 5.24
C PHE A 39 -12.61 -4.34 5.74
N ALA A 40 -11.32 -4.54 6.00
CA ALA A 40 -10.39 -3.49 6.40
C ALA A 40 -8.95 -3.99 6.30
N LEU A 41 -8.01 -3.11 5.98
CA LEU A 41 -6.60 -3.38 6.21
C LEU A 41 -6.23 -3.22 7.68
N LYS A 42 -5.41 -4.13 8.19
CA LYS A 42 -4.97 -4.15 9.59
C LYS A 42 -3.62 -3.47 9.72
N GLY A 43 -3.64 -2.19 10.09
CA GLY A 43 -2.44 -1.52 10.59
C GLY A 43 -2.13 -1.92 12.03
N ASN A 44 -0.85 -2.11 12.36
CA ASN A 44 -0.43 -2.12 13.76
C ASN A 44 -0.39 -0.67 14.25
N PHE A 45 -1.51 -0.17 14.77
CA PHE A 45 -1.57 1.14 15.42
C PHE A 45 -0.96 1.06 16.83
N SER A 46 0.35 0.83 16.90
CA SER A 46 1.10 1.05 18.13
C SER A 46 1.41 2.54 18.20
N ALA A 47 0.51 3.30 18.82
CA ALA A 47 0.71 4.71 19.15
C ALA A 47 2.06 4.89 19.86
N ASP A 48 2.98 5.60 19.21
CA ASP A 48 4.11 6.36 19.78
C ASP A 48 5.13 5.71 20.73
N VAL A 49 5.13 4.40 20.97
CA VAL A 49 6.09 3.78 21.90
C VAL A 49 7.07 2.84 21.18
N LYS A 50 8.28 3.39 20.93
CA LYS A 50 9.58 2.74 20.63
C LYS A 50 10.12 2.87 19.19
N ARG A 51 10.62 4.07 18.89
CA ARG A 51 11.70 4.33 17.91
C ARG A 51 13.05 3.62 18.22
N LEU A 52 13.08 2.59 19.08
CA LEU A 52 14.32 2.02 19.63
C LEU A 52 14.58 0.54 19.26
N PHE A 53 13.65 -0.14 18.61
CA PHE A 53 13.88 -1.50 18.12
C PHE A 53 13.48 -1.53 16.64
N GLY A 54 14.42 -1.94 15.78
CA GLY A 54 14.30 -1.94 14.31
C GLY A 54 13.28 -2.94 13.76
N GLN A 55 12.04 -2.87 14.24
CA GLN A 55 10.92 -3.63 13.75
C GLN A 55 10.14 -2.73 12.80
N SER A 56 10.03 -3.13 11.53
CA SER A 56 9.35 -2.36 10.49
C SER A 56 7.90 -2.06 10.91
N TYR A 57 7.64 -0.78 11.17
CA TYR A 57 6.30 -0.27 11.43
C TYR A 57 5.61 -0.07 10.09
N TYR A 58 4.53 -0.82 9.84
CA TYR A 58 3.67 -0.62 8.67
C TYR A 58 2.49 0.27 9.05
N LYS A 59 2.48 1.51 8.56
CA LYS A 59 1.30 2.36 8.63
C LYS A 59 0.24 1.80 7.67
N ASN A 60 -1.03 1.89 8.06
CA ASN A 60 -2.16 1.53 7.20
C ASN A 60 -2.25 0.04 6.76
N GLY A 61 -1.52 -0.87 7.40
CA GLY A 61 -1.58 -2.30 7.09
C GLY A 61 -0.84 -2.70 5.82
N VAL A 62 0.08 -1.86 5.34
CA VAL A 62 0.97 -2.14 4.21
C VAL A 62 2.41 -1.97 4.68
N ALA A 63 3.23 -3.01 4.56
CA ALA A 63 4.68 -2.93 4.78
C ALA A 63 5.40 -2.89 3.44
N LEU A 64 6.40 -2.01 3.33
CA LEU A 64 7.23 -1.88 2.14
C LEU A 64 8.63 -2.42 2.43
N THR A 65 9.11 -3.29 1.54
CA THR A 65 10.49 -3.77 1.55
C THR A 65 11.15 -3.40 0.23
N HIS A 66 12.39 -2.94 0.30
CA HIS A 66 13.21 -2.66 -0.88
C HIS A 66 14.52 -3.45 -0.77
N ASP A 67 14.78 -4.29 -1.75
CA ASP A 67 15.97 -5.13 -1.85
C ASP A 67 16.58 -5.04 -3.26
N GLN A 68 17.40 -6.02 -3.64
CA GLN A 68 18.06 -6.05 -4.95
C GLN A 68 17.10 -6.41 -6.09
N ASP A 69 15.98 -7.08 -5.78
CA ASP A 69 15.00 -7.56 -6.74
C ASP A 69 13.88 -6.52 -7.00
N GLY A 70 13.75 -5.53 -6.12
CA GLY A 70 12.96 -4.33 -6.33
C GLY A 70 12.19 -3.88 -5.10
N ILE A 71 11.02 -3.27 -5.33
CA ILE A 71 10.08 -2.90 -4.26
C ILE A 71 9.02 -4.00 -4.13
N SER A 72 8.87 -4.51 -2.92
CA SER A 72 7.88 -5.51 -2.55
C SER A 72 6.96 -4.97 -1.46
N LEU A 73 5.67 -5.35 -1.53
CA LEU A 73 4.65 -4.92 -0.57
C LEU A 73 4.02 -6.11 0.15
N ASP A 74 3.90 -6.02 1.47
CA ASP A 74 3.12 -6.94 2.30
C ASP A 74 1.84 -6.25 2.78
N ILE A 75 0.69 -6.79 2.41
CA ILE A 75 -0.62 -6.23 2.71
C ILE A 75 -1.34 -7.12 3.72
N TYR A 76 -1.64 -6.56 4.88
CA TYR A 76 -2.35 -7.25 5.96
C TYR A 76 -3.82 -6.88 5.93
N CYS A 77 -4.69 -7.82 5.58
CA CYS A 77 -6.12 -7.57 5.41
C CYS A 77 -6.99 -8.46 6.29
N ASN A 78 -8.14 -7.92 6.67
CA ASN A 78 -9.26 -8.67 7.19
C ASN A 78 -10.29 -8.80 6.06
N LEU A 79 -10.77 -10.01 5.81
CA LEU A 79 -11.74 -10.28 4.75
C LEU A 79 -13.13 -10.50 5.33
N THR A 80 -14.15 -10.21 4.53
CA THR A 80 -15.55 -10.48 4.89
C THR A 80 -15.84 -11.98 4.81
N TYR A 81 -16.65 -12.50 5.74
CA TYR A 81 -17.10 -13.90 5.68
C TYR A 81 -17.87 -14.20 4.40
N GLY A 82 -17.64 -15.39 3.83
CA GLY A 82 -18.33 -15.86 2.62
C GLY A 82 -17.64 -15.49 1.30
N VAL A 83 -16.49 -14.79 1.34
CA VAL A 83 -15.71 -14.47 0.14
C VAL A 83 -14.77 -15.62 -0.24
N ASN A 84 -14.44 -15.71 -1.52
CA ASN A 84 -13.40 -16.62 -2.00
C ASN A 84 -12.03 -15.99 -1.75
N VAL A 85 -11.33 -16.46 -0.70
CA VAL A 85 -10.07 -15.86 -0.24
C VAL A 85 -8.99 -15.79 -1.33
N PRO A 86 -8.66 -16.88 -2.06
CA PRO A 86 -7.69 -16.81 -3.17
C PRO A 86 -8.08 -15.81 -4.25
N LYS A 87 -9.37 -15.72 -4.61
CA LYS A 87 -9.86 -14.78 -5.62
C LYS A 87 -9.68 -13.33 -5.17
N VAL A 88 -10.06 -13.03 -3.92
CA VAL A 88 -9.90 -11.68 -3.36
C VAL A 88 -8.42 -11.31 -3.23
N ALA A 89 -7.58 -12.23 -2.78
CA ALA A 89 -6.13 -12.00 -2.69
C ALA A 89 -5.51 -11.68 -4.05
N LEU A 90 -5.87 -12.42 -5.11
CA LEU A 90 -5.40 -12.15 -6.46
C LEU A 90 -5.87 -10.78 -6.98
N GLU A 91 -7.11 -10.41 -6.67
CA GLU A 91 -7.65 -9.10 -7.04
C GLU A 91 -6.92 -7.96 -6.32
N ILE A 92 -6.60 -8.11 -5.02
CA ILE A 92 -5.75 -7.17 -4.28
C ILE A 92 -4.39 -7.02 -4.96
N GLN A 93 -3.72 -8.13 -5.27
CA GLN A 93 -2.40 -8.10 -5.91
C GLN A 93 -2.44 -7.33 -7.23
N LYS A 94 -3.42 -7.64 -8.09
CA LYS A 94 -3.59 -6.99 -9.38
C LYS A 94 -3.89 -5.50 -9.22
N ARG A 95 -4.90 -5.16 -8.41
CA ARG A 95 -5.34 -3.78 -8.19
C ARG A 95 -4.20 -2.90 -7.66
N VAL A 96 -3.42 -3.41 -6.72
CA VAL A 96 -2.28 -2.68 -6.14
C VAL A 96 -1.16 -2.50 -7.17
N LYS A 97 -0.76 -3.55 -7.90
CA LYS A 97 0.24 -3.44 -8.97
C LYS A 97 -0.18 -2.40 -10.02
N ASP A 98 -1.44 -2.46 -10.46
CA ASP A 98 -1.97 -1.53 -11.45
C ASP A 98 -1.96 -0.08 -10.94
N GLN A 99 -2.42 0.17 -9.70
CA GLN A 99 -2.47 1.54 -9.18
C GLN A 99 -1.10 2.14 -8.91
N VAL A 100 -0.18 1.37 -8.34
CA VAL A 100 1.19 1.86 -8.10
C VAL A 100 1.89 2.18 -9.42
N TYR A 101 1.73 1.34 -10.44
CA TYR A 101 2.28 1.62 -11.76
C TYR A 101 1.66 2.87 -12.39
N GLN A 102 0.33 2.99 -12.39
CA GLN A 102 -0.36 4.12 -13.06
C GLN A 102 -0.13 5.47 -12.37
N MET A 103 0.06 5.50 -11.04
CA MET A 103 0.21 6.75 -10.29
C MET A 103 1.67 7.17 -10.09
N ALA A 104 2.57 6.20 -9.96
CA ALA A 104 3.95 6.43 -9.56
C ALA A 104 4.98 5.96 -10.61
N ASP A 105 4.54 5.33 -11.71
CA ASP A 105 5.40 4.69 -12.72
C ASP A 105 6.41 3.70 -12.11
N ILE A 106 5.98 3.00 -11.06
CA ILE A 106 6.80 2.03 -10.31
C ILE A 106 6.28 0.63 -10.57
N ASN A 107 7.18 -0.26 -11.01
CA ASN A 107 6.92 -1.68 -11.12
C ASN A 107 7.28 -2.39 -9.80
N LEU A 108 6.28 -2.95 -9.13
CA LEU A 108 6.48 -3.75 -7.93
C LEU A 108 6.94 -5.16 -8.31
N ALA A 109 7.99 -5.64 -7.65
CA ALA A 109 8.46 -7.02 -7.78
C ALA A 109 7.36 -7.97 -7.29
N GLU A 110 6.97 -7.80 -6.02
CA GLU A 110 5.99 -8.66 -5.36
C GLU A 110 4.91 -7.87 -4.63
N VAL A 111 3.72 -8.49 -4.57
CA VAL A 111 2.64 -8.05 -3.69
C VAL A 111 2.16 -9.27 -2.92
N ASN A 112 2.46 -9.30 -1.64
CA ASN A 112 2.16 -10.40 -0.74
C ASN A 112 0.92 -10.05 0.08
N VAL A 113 -0.09 -10.92 0.05
CA VAL A 113 -1.36 -10.68 0.76
C VAL A 113 -1.46 -11.61 1.96
N HIS A 114 -1.49 -11.01 3.14
CA HIS A 114 -1.58 -11.68 4.43
C HIS A 114 -3.01 -11.52 4.97
N VAL A 115 -3.77 -12.61 4.96
CA VAL A 115 -5.13 -12.63 5.51
C VAL A 115 -5.06 -12.85 7.01
N VAL A 116 -5.30 -11.80 7.78
CA VAL A 116 -5.14 -11.83 9.25
C VAL A 116 -6.38 -12.40 9.93
N SER A 117 -7.59 -12.07 9.44
CA SER A 117 -8.83 -12.55 10.04
C SER A 117 -10.00 -12.50 9.03
N ILE A 118 -11.04 -13.30 9.31
CA ILE A 118 -12.30 -13.28 8.59
C ILE A 118 -13.38 -12.70 9.50
N VAL A 119 -14.04 -11.63 9.06
CA VAL A 119 -15.02 -10.88 9.84
C VAL A 119 -16.43 -11.29 9.45
N THR A 120 -17.23 -11.72 10.42
CA THR A 120 -18.64 -12.06 10.25
C THR A 120 -19.53 -10.86 10.61
N GLU A 121 -20.75 -10.82 10.09
CA GLU A 121 -21.73 -9.75 10.39
C GLU A 121 -21.97 -9.56 11.90
N ASN A 122 -21.92 -10.65 12.68
CA ASN A 122 -22.10 -10.59 14.13
C ASN A 122 -20.94 -9.88 14.85
N GLN A 123 -19.71 -9.96 14.32
CA GLN A 123 -18.56 -9.24 14.85
C GLN A 123 -18.63 -7.73 14.54
N ILE A 124 -19.20 -7.36 13.38
CA ILE A 124 -19.44 -5.96 12.99
C ILE A 124 -20.46 -5.28 13.93
N LYS A 125 -21.51 -5.99 14.34
CA LYS A 125 -22.53 -5.45 15.26
C LYS A 125 -22.00 -5.24 16.68
N LYS A 126 -21.16 -6.15 17.18
CA LYS A 126 -20.56 -6.04 18.53
C LYS A 126 -19.56 -4.88 18.64
N SER A 127 -18.74 -4.66 17.61
CA SER A 127 -17.76 -3.56 17.59
C SER A 127 -18.43 -2.18 17.58
N LYS A 128 -19.56 -2.02 16.88
CA LYS A 128 -20.35 -0.77 16.92
C LYS A 128 -21.12 -0.55 18.24
N ALA A 129 -21.54 -1.62 18.91
CA ALA A 129 -22.29 -1.53 20.18
C ALA A 129 -21.41 -1.20 21.41
N GLY A 130 -20.10 -1.46 21.35
CA GLY A 130 -19.16 -1.10 22.40
C GLY A 130 -18.83 0.40 22.45
N ALA A 131 -18.81 1.07 21.30
CA ALA A 131 -18.48 2.49 21.17
C ALA A 131 -19.60 3.45 21.63
N LEU A 132 -20.77 2.94 22.03
CA LEU A 132 -21.95 3.70 22.45
C LEU A 132 -22.23 3.61 23.96
N LYS A 133 -21.33 3.00 24.75
CA LYS A 133 -21.52 2.77 26.19
C LYS A 133 -20.65 3.62 27.11
N ASP A 134 -19.78 4.46 26.55
CA ASP A 134 -18.81 5.27 27.31
C ASP A 134 -19.16 6.77 27.40
N ASP A 135 -20.40 7.16 27.05
CA ASP A 135 -20.96 8.52 27.19
C ASP A 135 -21.99 8.62 28.33
#